data_AF-M9LRE2-F1
#
_entry.id   AF-M9LRE2-F1
#
_cell.length_a   1.000
_cell.length_b   1.000
_cell.length_c   1.000
_cell.angle_alpha   90.00
_cell.angle_beta   90.00
_cell.angle_gamma   90.00
#
_symmetry.space_group_name_H-M   'P 1'
#
loop_
_entity.id
_entity.type
_entity.pdbx_description
1 polymer ?
#
loop_
_entity_poly.entity_id
_entity_poly.type
_entity_poly.pdbx_seq_one_letter_code
_entity_poly.pdbx_strand_id
1 'polypeptide(L)' 'MAGRRLVREWSPQTGNTRTCHETLEHSGSIRQVRPDTKFTGGNKVHYQFDMNRNYTGQW' A
#
# COMPACT_ATOMS: atom_id res chain seq x y z
N MET A 1 -13.81 1.57 -7.20
CA MET A 1 -12.56 2.35 -7.04
C MET A 1 -12.85 3.84 -7.00
N ALA A 2 -12.53 4.51 -5.89
CA ALA A 2 -12.73 5.95 -5.71
C ALA A 2 -11.50 6.80 -6.06
N GLY A 3 -10.31 6.22 -5.99
CA GLY A 3 -9.08 6.92 -6.36
C GLY A 3 -7.82 6.31 -5.77
N ARG A 4 -6.71 7.05 -5.93
CA ARG A 4 -5.38 6.70 -5.42
C ARG A 4 -4.81 7.84 -4.61
N ARG A 5 -4.16 7.53 -3.49
CA ARG A 5 -3.42 8.51 -2.67
C ARG A 5 -1.96 8.09 -2.48
N LEU A 6 -1.09 9.08 -2.26
CA LEU A 6 0.28 8.88 -1.82
C LEU A 6 0.30 8.94 -0.29
N VAL A 7 0.85 7.93 0.35
CA VAL A 7 0.97 7.84 1.81
C VAL A 7 2.43 7.65 2.16
N ARG A 8 2.88 8.29 3.24
CA ARG A 8 4.20 8.03 3.84
C ARG A 8 3.98 7.47 5.23
N GLU A 9 4.29 6.19 5.38
CA GLU A 9 4.34 5.52 6.66
C GLU A 9 5.68 5.80 7.34
N TRP A 10 5.65 6.01 8.65
CA TRP A 10 6.84 6.27 9.45
C TRP A 10 6.91 5.26 10.60
N SER A 11 8.09 4.66 10.79
CA SER A 11 8.38 3.74 11.89
C SER A 11 9.05 4.51 13.03
N PRO A 12 8.40 4.68 14.20
CA PRO A 12 8.98 5.38 15.33
C PRO A 12 10.18 4.66 15.95
N GLN A 13 10.27 3.33 15.79
CA GLN A 13 11.34 2.52 16.36
C GLN A 13 12.66 2.64 15.61
N THR A 14 12.60 2.87 14.29
CA THR A 14 13.79 2.89 13.42
C THR A 14 14.02 4.24 12.75
N GLY A 15 13.06 5.17 12.85
CA GLY A 15 13.06 6.45 12.13
C GLY A 15 12.80 6.31 10.62
N ASN A 16 12.66 5.09 10.11
CA ASN A 16 12.50 4.84 8.68
C ASN A 16 11.16 5.33 8.16
N THR A 17 11.16 5.84 6.92
CA THR A 17 9.93 6.22 6.22
C THR A 17 9.74 5.39 4.97
N ARG A 18 8.52 4.84 4.82
CA ARG A 18 8.09 4.07 3.67
C ARG A 18 6.99 4.82 2.93
N THR A 19 7.28 5.18 1.68
CA THR A 19 6.28 5.79 0.80
C THR A 19 5.53 4.69 0.07
N CYS A 20 4.20 4.77 0.08
CA CYS A 20 3.28 3.85 -0.55
C CYS A 20 2.27 4.61 -1.41
N HIS A 21 1.75 3.93 -2.42
CA HIS A 21 0.52 4.33 -3.08
C HIS A 21 -0.61 3.41 -2.67
N GLU A 22 -1.70 3.99 -2.21
CA GLU A 22 -2.89 3.25 -1.82
C GLU A 22 -4.01 3.52 -2.81
N THR A 23 -4.66 2.46 -3.28
CA THR A 23 -5.89 2.52 -4.06
C THR A 23 -7.08 2.26 -3.14
N LEU A 24 -8.06 3.17 -3.16
CA LEU A 24 -9.22 3.13 -2.29
C LEU A 24 -10.50 2.77 -3.05
N GLU A 25 -11.40 2.07 -2.37
CA GLU A 25 -12.79 1.92 -2.78
C GLU A 25 -13.64 3.14 -2.38
N HIS A 26 -14.85 3.26 -2.94
CA HIS A 26 -15.80 4.32 -2.56
C HIS A 26 -16.21 4.24 -1.09
N SER A 27 -16.12 3.06 -0.47
CA SER A 27 -16.31 2.86 0.97
C SER A 27 -15.14 3.37 1.82
N GLY A 28 -14.03 3.82 1.21
CA GLY A 28 -12.81 4.21 1.91
C GLY A 28 -11.89 3.03 2.30
N SER A 29 -12.26 1.80 1.96
CA SER A 29 -11.40 0.62 2.19
C SER A 29 -10.20 0.61 1.25
N ILE A 30 -9.03 0.22 1.77
CA ILE A 30 -7.80 0.03 0.98
C ILE A 30 -7.94 -1.27 0.19
N ARG A 31 -7.90 -1.17 -1.14
CA ARG A 31 -7.93 -2.34 -2.03
C ARG A 31 -6.55 -2.77 -2.46
N GLN A 32 -5.64 -1.82 -2.63
CA GLN A 32 -4.27 -2.12 -3.04
C GLN A 32 -3.26 -1.19 -2.37
N VAL A 33 -2.08 -1.73 -2.07
CA VAL A 33 -0.92 -0.98 -1.57
C VAL A 33 0.27 -1.27 -2.46
N ARG A 34 0.91 -0.23 -2.97
CA ARG A 34 2.15 -0.33 -3.76
C ARG A 34 3.25 0.46 -3.04
N PRO A 35 4.15 -0.21 -2.29
CA PRO A 35 5.31 0.45 -1.71
C PRO A 35 6.31 0.90 -2.79
N ASP A 36 7.17 1.84 -2.42
CA ASP A 36 8.32 2.23 -3.23
C ASP A 36 9.22 1.02 -3.52
N THR A 37 9.81 0.99 -4.72
CA THR A 37 10.61 -0.14 -5.19
C THR A 37 11.82 -0.44 -4.32
N LYS A 38 12.31 0.54 -3.54
CA LYS A 38 13.39 0.32 -2.58
C LYS A 38 13.04 -0.70 -1.48
N PHE A 39 11.74 -0.95 -1.24
CA PHE A 39 11.27 -1.93 -0.24
C PHE A 39 10.96 -3.31 -0.82
N THR A 40 11.03 -3.45 -2.14
CA THR A 40 10.63 -4.67 -2.88
C THR A 40 11.77 -5.17 -3.76
N GLY A 41 13.01 -4.82 -3.42
CA GLY A 41 14.21 -5.25 -4.16
C GLY A 41 14.26 -4.70 -5.60
N GLY A 42 13.67 -3.53 -5.85
CA GLY A 42 13.60 -2.91 -7.18
C GLY A 42 12.35 -3.27 -7.98
N ASN A 43 11.55 -4.24 -7.53
CA ASN A 43 10.39 -4.71 -8.29
C ASN A 43 9.14 -3.88 -8.00
N LYS A 44 8.31 -3.64 -9.02
CA LYS A 44 6.99 -3.04 -8.79
C LYS A 44 6.07 -4.14 -8.26
N VAL A 45 5.68 -4.05 -6.99
CA VAL A 45 4.78 -5.02 -6.34
C VAL A 45 3.54 -4.31 -5.85
N HIS A 46 2.39 -4.89 -6.15
CA HIS A 46 1.07 -4.45 -5.75
C HIS A 46 0.45 -5.48 -4.81
N TYR A 47 0.32 -5.15 -3.53
CA TYR A 47 -0.41 -5.97 -2.56
C TYR A 47 -1.90 -5.67 -2.65
N GLN A 48 -2.74 -6.70 -2.68
CA GLN A 48 -4.19 -6.57 -2.78
C GLN A 48 -4.89 -7.04 -1.51
N PHE A 49 -5.94 -6.34 -1.13
CA PHE A 49 -6.73 -6.59 0.06
C PHE A 49 -8.23 -6.67 -0.29
N ASP A 50 -8.97 -7.48 0.47
CA ASP A 50 -10.43 -7.52 0.40
C ASP A 50 -11.06 -6.34 1.17
N MET A 51 -12.39 -6.27 1.18
CA MET A 51 -13.14 -5.21 1.87
C MET A 51 -12.92 -5.19 3.39
N ASN A 52 -12.54 -6.32 3.97
CA ASN A 52 -12.24 -6.51 5.39
C ASN A 52 -10.75 -6.27 5.71
N ARG A 53 -9.96 -5.78 4.74
CA ARG A 53 -8.50 -5.56 4.83
C ARG A 53 -7.69 -6.84 4.98
N ASN A 54 -8.25 -8.00 4.64
CA ASN A 54 -7.47 -9.24 4.56
C ASN A 54 -6.64 -9.24 3.29
N TYR A 55 -5.40 -9.71 3.39
CA TYR A 55 -4.53 -9.89 2.23
C TYR A 55 -5.09 -10.99 1.31
N THR A 56 -5.20 -10.68 0.02
CA THR A 56 -5.76 -11.59 -0.99
C THR A 56 -4.74 -12.04 -2.04
N GLY A 57 -3.61 -11.33 -2.16
CA GLY A 57 -2.57 -11.66 -3.12
C GLY A 57 -1.68 -10.47 -3.49
N GLN A 58 -0.67 -10.71 -4.32
CA GLN A 58 0.19 -9.68 -4.87
C GLN A 58 0.58 -9.98 -6.32
N TRP A 59 0.96 -8.95 -7.07
CA TRP A 59 1.48 -9.04 -8.43
C TRP A 59 2.53 -7.96 -8.71
#